data_AF-A0A962QS66-F1
#
_entry.id   AF-A0A962QS66-F1
#
_cell.length_a   1.000
_cell.length_b   1.000
_cell.length_c   1.000
_cell.angle_alpha   90.00
_cell.angle_beta   90.00
_cell.angle_gamma   90.00
#
_symmetry.space_group_name_H-M   'P 1'
#
loop_
_entity.id
_entity.type
_entity.pdbx_description
1 polymer ?
#
loop_
_entity_poly.entity_id
_entity_poly.type
_entity_poly.pdbx_seq_one_letter_code
_entity_poly.pdbx_strand_id
1 'polypeptide(L)'
;VSAQLRASDDIAAERRRAREEKERHQRAKALLGQAKAAIDASDYRRALDILDKVAQLQPDNREVSGLQQKALAIISPQVDALVKLGDHLYLEEQLDAAVATWQAALTLTPGDEEIAARIERAKTVLTRLDALRLQQKVVPTELPTALGDR
;
A
#
# COMPACT_ATOMS: atom_id res chain seq x y z
N VAL A 1 54.43 19.11 3.43
CA VAL A 1 53.06 19.61 3.70
C VAL A 1 51.97 18.63 3.26
N SER A 2 52.17 17.87 2.16
CA SER A 2 51.17 16.96 1.56
C SER A 2 50.78 15.72 2.37
N ALA A 3 51.66 15.15 3.19
CA ALA A 3 51.35 13.93 3.97
C ALA A 3 50.48 14.22 5.22
N GLN A 4 50.69 15.36 5.87
CA GLN A 4 50.02 15.70 7.13
C GLN A 4 48.59 16.22 6.92
N LEU A 5 48.33 16.88 5.79
CA LEU A 5 46.98 17.23 5.35
C LEU A 5 46.14 15.99 5.01
N ARG A 6 46.70 15.04 4.23
CA ARG A 6 46.03 13.77 3.90
C ARG A 6 45.65 12.96 5.16
N ALA A 7 46.57 12.84 6.11
CA ALA A 7 46.29 12.14 7.37
C ALA A 7 45.19 12.82 8.21
N SER A 8 45.11 14.16 8.19
CA SER A 8 44.04 14.90 8.87
C SER A 8 42.67 14.73 8.19
N ASP A 9 42.64 14.70 6.86
CA ASP A 9 41.43 14.48 6.08
C ASP A 9 40.88 13.06 6.25
N ASP A 10 41.77 12.06 6.31
CA ASP A 10 41.43 10.66 6.57
C ASP A 10 40.82 10.47 7.97
N ILE A 11 41.44 11.06 9.01
CA ILE A 11 40.90 11.04 10.39
C ILE A 11 39.54 11.74 10.45
N ALA A 12 39.35 12.84 9.72
CA ALA A 12 38.07 13.54 9.66
C ALA A 12 36.99 12.69 8.95
N ALA A 13 37.36 11.99 7.88
CA ALA A 13 36.46 11.09 7.15
C ALA A 13 36.06 9.87 7.99
N GLU A 14 36.99 9.25 8.71
CA GLU A 14 36.71 8.15 9.64
C GLU A 14 35.78 8.58 10.77
N ARG A 15 36.04 9.75 11.38
CA ARG A 15 35.16 10.31 12.42
C ARG A 15 33.75 10.61 11.89
N ARG A 16 33.61 11.06 10.64
CA ARG A 16 32.30 11.27 10.02
C ARG A 16 31.58 9.94 9.81
N ARG A 17 32.24 8.94 9.21
CA ARG A 17 31.67 7.60 9.01
C ARG A 17 31.23 6.96 10.32
N ALA A 18 32.06 7.01 11.36
CA ALA A 18 31.73 6.47 12.67
C ALA A 18 30.54 7.20 13.33
N ARG A 19 30.42 8.52 13.14
CA ARG A 19 29.25 9.29 13.61
C ARG A 19 27.99 8.91 12.84
N GLU A 20 28.06 8.84 11.51
CA GLU A 20 26.95 8.46 10.66
C GLU A 20 26.46 7.03 10.97
N GLU A 21 27.37 6.09 11.18
CA GLU A 21 27.05 4.71 11.58
C GLU A 21 26.38 4.68 12.96
N LYS A 22 26.92 5.42 13.93
CA LYS A 22 26.34 5.55 15.26
C LYS A 22 24.94 6.17 15.20
N GLU A 23 24.75 7.22 14.40
CA GLU A 23 23.45 7.87 14.19
C GLU A 23 22.45 6.91 13.52
N ARG A 24 22.88 6.18 12.49
CA ARG A 24 22.06 5.12 11.87
C ARG A 24 21.65 4.07 12.88
N HIS A 25 22.57 3.61 13.71
CA HIS A 25 22.31 2.61 14.75
C HIS A 25 21.34 3.14 15.82
N GLN A 26 21.53 4.36 16.30
CA GLN A 26 20.64 4.98 17.29
C GLN A 26 19.24 5.20 16.71
N ARG A 27 19.15 5.67 15.46
CA ARG A 27 17.88 5.85 14.76
C ARG A 27 17.15 4.52 14.57
N ALA A 28 17.85 3.48 14.12
CA ALA A 28 17.30 2.14 13.98
C ALA A 28 16.76 1.61 15.31
N LYS A 29 17.51 1.77 16.41
CA LYS A 29 17.07 1.37 17.76
C LYS A 29 15.81 2.10 18.22
N ALA A 30 15.73 3.41 17.99
CA ALA A 30 14.56 4.20 18.34
C ALA A 30 13.32 3.78 17.53
N LEU A 31 13.47 3.60 16.23
CA LEU A 31 12.40 3.11 15.34
C LEU A 31 11.95 1.69 15.72
N LEU A 32 12.89 0.80 16.04
CA LEU A 32 12.56 -0.54 16.49
C LEU A 32 11.73 -0.55 17.78
N GLY A 33 12.03 0.35 18.72
CA GLY A 33 11.20 0.56 19.91
C GLY A 33 9.77 1.02 19.56
N GLN A 34 9.62 1.93 18.60
CA GLN A 34 8.31 2.37 18.12
C GLN A 34 7.54 1.26 17.40
N ALA A 35 8.21 0.44 16.60
CA ALA A 35 7.59 -0.70 15.93
C ALA A 35 7.06 -1.71 16.94
N LYS A 36 7.83 -2.02 17.99
CA LYS A 36 7.38 -2.91 19.08
C LYS A 36 6.17 -2.33 19.80
N ALA A 37 6.20 -1.05 20.15
CA ALA A 37 5.05 -0.38 20.76
C ALA A 37 3.80 -0.41 19.85
N ALA A 38 3.96 -0.28 18.54
CA ALA A 38 2.86 -0.41 17.58
C ALA A 38 2.31 -1.85 17.54
N ILE A 39 3.17 -2.87 17.58
CA ILE A 39 2.76 -4.28 17.69
C ILE A 39 1.99 -4.53 18.99
N ASP A 40 2.47 -3.99 20.11
CA ASP A 40 1.82 -4.12 21.41
C ASP A 40 0.46 -3.42 21.45
N ALA A 41 0.30 -2.35 20.68
CA ALA A 41 -0.97 -1.66 20.45
C ALA A 41 -1.85 -2.31 19.35
N SER A 42 -1.44 -3.46 18.80
CA SER A 42 -2.10 -4.14 17.67
C SER A 42 -2.20 -3.30 16.38
N ASP A 43 -1.42 -2.23 16.27
CA ASP A 43 -1.29 -1.41 15.06
C ASP A 43 -0.22 -2.02 14.13
N TYR A 44 -0.54 -3.20 13.59
CA TYR A 44 0.40 -4.00 12.80
C TYR A 44 0.80 -3.33 11.49
N ARG A 45 -0.09 -2.53 10.87
CA ARG A 45 0.22 -1.81 9.63
C ARG A 45 1.31 -0.77 9.89
N ARG A 46 1.12 0.05 10.92
CA ARG A 46 2.13 1.03 11.32
C ARG A 46 3.42 0.35 11.75
N ALA A 47 3.34 -0.79 12.44
CA ALA A 47 4.53 -1.55 12.80
C ALA A 47 5.33 -1.95 11.56
N LEU A 48 4.69 -2.48 10.52
CA LEU A 48 5.35 -2.84 9.26
C LEU A 48 6.00 -1.63 8.60
N ASP A 49 5.31 -0.49 8.50
CA ASP A 49 5.88 0.75 7.95
C ASP A 49 7.14 1.22 8.68
N ILE A 50 7.19 1.04 10.00
CA ILE A 50 8.35 1.39 10.81
C ILE A 50 9.46 0.36 10.61
N LEU A 51 9.13 -0.93 10.61
CA LEU A 51 10.08 -2.02 10.42
C LEU A 51 10.78 -1.95 9.06
N ASP A 52 10.08 -1.55 8.00
CA ASP A 52 10.69 -1.34 6.68
C ASP A 52 11.75 -0.24 6.71
N LYS A 53 11.51 0.84 7.48
CA LYS A 53 12.50 1.90 7.70
C LYS A 53 13.70 1.40 8.50
N VAL A 54 13.49 0.49 9.46
CA VAL A 54 14.60 -0.15 10.20
C VAL A 54 15.40 -1.06 9.27
N ALA A 55 14.73 -1.86 8.42
CA ALA A 55 15.37 -2.73 7.44
C ALA A 55 16.24 -1.95 6.44
N GLN A 56 15.80 -0.77 5.99
CA GLN A 56 16.61 0.11 5.15
C GLN A 56 17.89 0.62 5.85
N LEU A 57 17.85 0.80 7.17
CA LEU A 57 19.00 1.23 7.97
C LEU A 57 19.91 0.06 8.36
N GLN A 58 19.33 -1.13 8.58
CA GLN A 58 19.98 -2.34 9.05
C GLN A 58 19.39 -3.58 8.32
N PRO A 59 19.84 -3.86 7.08
CA PRO A 59 19.28 -4.94 6.26
C PRO A 59 19.42 -6.34 6.87
N ASP A 60 20.49 -6.56 7.65
CA ASP A 60 20.82 -7.87 8.24
C ASP A 60 20.24 -8.08 9.65
N ASN A 61 19.33 -7.19 10.10
CA ASN A 61 18.75 -7.29 11.42
C ASN A 61 17.66 -8.37 11.49
N ARG A 62 18.04 -9.56 11.98
CA ARG A 62 17.13 -10.71 12.15
C ARG A 62 15.91 -10.43 13.02
N GLU A 63 16.02 -9.52 13.99
CA GLU A 63 14.88 -9.15 14.83
C GLU A 63 13.80 -8.45 14.01
N VAL A 64 14.19 -7.58 13.07
CA VAL A 64 13.26 -6.89 12.16
C VAL A 64 12.50 -7.90 11.32
N SER A 65 13.18 -8.87 10.71
CA SER A 65 12.53 -9.91 9.91
C SER A 65 11.54 -10.74 10.73
N GLY A 66 11.90 -11.11 11.97
CA GLY A 66 11.00 -11.84 12.86
C GLY A 66 9.76 -11.05 13.25
N LEU A 67 9.90 -9.76 13.53
CA LEU A 67 8.76 -8.88 13.83
C LEU A 67 7.87 -8.63 12.61
N GLN A 68 8.45 -8.47 11.42
CA GLN A 68 7.69 -8.34 10.16
C GLN A 68 6.86 -9.60 9.91
N GLN A 69 7.47 -10.79 10.04
CA GLN A 69 6.74 -12.06 9.89
C GLN A 69 5.60 -12.18 10.89
N LYS A 70 5.83 -11.80 12.16
CA LYS A 70 4.78 -11.80 13.19
C LYS A 70 3.62 -10.86 12.83
N ALA A 71 3.91 -9.63 12.40
CA ALA A 71 2.89 -8.66 12.03
C ALA A 71 2.11 -9.09 10.77
N LEU A 72 2.81 -9.60 9.75
CA LEU A 72 2.20 -10.13 8.53
C LEU A 72 1.29 -11.32 8.84
N ALA A 73 1.71 -12.26 9.69
CA ALA A 73 0.89 -13.42 10.06
C ALA A 73 -0.47 -13.04 10.67
N ILE A 74 -0.58 -11.85 11.29
CA ILE A 74 -1.84 -11.34 11.84
C ILE A 74 -2.67 -10.62 10.77
N ILE A 75 -2.04 -9.85 9.88
CA ILE A 75 -2.74 -9.08 8.83
C ILE A 75 -3.18 -9.96 7.66
N SER A 76 -2.37 -10.94 7.24
CA SER A 76 -2.61 -11.74 6.04
C SER A 76 -4.00 -12.40 6.01
N PRO A 77 -4.50 -13.04 7.09
CA PRO A 77 -5.86 -13.59 7.08
C PRO A 77 -6.96 -12.54 6.88
N GLN A 78 -6.76 -11.32 7.39
CA GLN A 78 -7.71 -10.22 7.21
C GLN A 78 -7.71 -9.73 5.77
N VAL A 79 -6.53 -9.60 5.16
CA VAL A 79 -6.38 -9.26 3.73
C VAL A 79 -7.06 -10.31 2.86
N ASP A 80 -6.78 -11.59 3.09
CA ASP A 80 -7.37 -12.70 2.34
C ASP A 80 -8.90 -12.69 2.42
N ALA A 81 -9.46 -12.42 3.61
CA ALA A 81 -10.89 -12.32 3.82
C ALA A 81 -11.50 -11.14 3.04
N LEU A 82 -10.86 -9.97 3.06
CA LEU A 82 -11.30 -8.80 2.31
C LEU A 82 -11.21 -9.03 0.80
N VAL A 83 -10.13 -9.66 0.31
CA VAL A 83 -9.99 -9.99 -1.11
C VAL A 83 -11.11 -10.93 -1.57
N LYS A 84 -11.37 -12.00 -0.81
CA LYS A 84 -12.47 -12.94 -1.12
C LYS A 84 -13.84 -12.29 -1.08
N LEU A 85 -14.08 -11.41 -0.12
CA LEU A 85 -15.35 -10.67 -0.05
C LEU A 85 -15.50 -9.73 -1.24
N GLY A 86 -14.46 -8.99 -1.61
CA GLY A 86 -14.49 -8.13 -2.80
C GLY A 86 -14.70 -8.92 -4.08
N ASP A 87 -14.05 -10.08 -4.22
CA ASP A 87 -14.25 -10.99 -5.36
C ASP A 87 -15.70 -11.50 -5.42
N HIS A 88 -16.31 -11.83 -4.28
CA HIS A 88 -17.71 -12.24 -4.21
C HIS A 88 -18.67 -11.09 -4.61
N LEU A 89 -18.47 -9.88 -4.05
CA LEU A 89 -19.26 -8.69 -4.38
C LEU A 89 -19.15 -8.32 -5.86
N TYR A 90 -17.96 -8.51 -6.46
CA TYR A 90 -17.75 -8.29 -7.88
C TYR A 90 -18.58 -9.26 -8.74
N LEU A 91 -18.64 -10.54 -8.36
CA LEU A 91 -19.46 -11.54 -9.05
C LEU A 91 -20.96 -11.28 -8.90
N GLU A 92 -21.39 -10.66 -7.81
CA GLU A 92 -22.76 -10.21 -7.59
C GLU A 92 -23.07 -8.85 -8.25
N GLU A 93 -22.17 -8.33 -9.10
CA GLU A 93 -22.29 -7.03 -9.77
C GLU A 93 -22.36 -5.82 -8.82
N GLN A 94 -22.07 -6.02 -7.53
CA GLN A 94 -21.97 -4.97 -6.52
C GLN A 94 -20.60 -4.26 -6.60
N LEU A 95 -20.30 -3.66 -7.76
CA LEU A 95 -18.96 -3.19 -8.11
C LEU A 95 -18.42 -2.09 -7.17
N ASP A 96 -19.26 -1.15 -6.74
CA ASP A 96 -18.83 -0.11 -5.79
C ASP A 96 -18.42 -0.71 -4.44
N ALA A 97 -19.19 -1.69 -3.95
CA ALA A 97 -18.88 -2.41 -2.71
C ALA A 97 -17.62 -3.27 -2.85
N ALA A 98 -17.43 -3.91 -4.01
CA ALA A 98 -16.22 -4.67 -4.32
C ALA A 98 -14.97 -3.75 -4.28
N VAL A 99 -15.04 -2.59 -4.93
CA VAL A 99 -13.97 -1.58 -4.93
C VAL A 99 -13.64 -1.13 -3.52
N ALA A 100 -14.65 -0.77 -2.71
CA ALA A 100 -14.44 -0.35 -1.33
C ALA A 100 -13.78 -1.45 -0.48
N THR A 101 -14.19 -2.70 -0.68
CA THR A 101 -13.65 -3.85 0.06
C THR A 101 -12.19 -4.12 -0.30
N TRP A 102 -11.83 -4.09 -1.58
CA TRP A 102 -10.44 -4.22 -2.00
C TRP A 102 -9.57 -3.03 -1.58
N GLN A 103 -10.11 -1.82 -1.53
CA GLN A 103 -9.38 -0.66 -0.99
C GLN A 103 -9.05 -0.83 0.50
N ALA A 104 -9.94 -1.44 1.28
CA ALA A 104 -9.67 -1.79 2.67
C ALA A 104 -8.53 -2.82 2.76
N ALA A 105 -8.50 -3.82 1.88
CA ALA A 105 -7.39 -4.78 1.80
C ALA A 105 -6.06 -4.09 1.44
N LEU A 106 -6.08 -3.21 0.43
CA LEU A 106 -4.90 -2.45 -0.01
C LEU A 106 -4.36 -1.49 1.06
N THR A 107 -5.21 -1.04 2.00
CA THR A 107 -4.76 -0.23 3.14
C THR A 107 -3.89 -1.03 4.10
N LEU A 108 -4.10 -2.35 4.20
CA LEU A 108 -3.33 -3.26 5.03
C LEU A 108 -2.05 -3.73 4.32
N THR A 109 -2.12 -3.91 3.00
CA THR A 109 -0.99 -4.25 2.11
C THR A 109 -0.78 -3.22 0.98
N PRO A 110 -0.35 -1.98 1.30
CA PRO A 110 -0.03 -0.98 0.29
C PRO A 110 1.04 -1.49 -0.67
N GLY A 111 0.80 -1.29 -1.96
CA GLY A 111 1.69 -1.77 -3.03
C GLY A 111 1.38 -3.17 -3.53
N ASP A 112 0.33 -3.83 -3.03
CA ASP A 112 -0.16 -5.08 -3.62
C ASP A 112 -0.76 -4.81 -5.02
N GLU A 113 0.03 -5.12 -6.05
CA GLU A 113 -0.35 -4.92 -7.46
C GLU A 113 -1.56 -5.74 -7.87
N GLU A 114 -1.77 -6.91 -7.24
CA GLU A 114 -2.87 -7.81 -7.55
C GLU A 114 -4.20 -7.23 -7.06
N ILE A 115 -4.21 -6.69 -5.84
CA ILE A 115 -5.39 -5.99 -5.29
C ILE A 115 -5.64 -4.69 -6.08
N ALA A 116 -4.59 -3.94 -6.43
CA ALA A 116 -4.72 -2.74 -7.25
C ALA A 116 -5.33 -3.05 -8.63
N ALA A 117 -4.91 -4.13 -9.28
CA ALA A 117 -5.45 -4.55 -10.58
C ALA A 117 -6.94 -4.93 -10.51
N ARG A 118 -7.40 -5.55 -9.42
CA ARG A 118 -8.83 -5.84 -9.20
C ARG A 118 -9.66 -4.55 -9.12
N ILE A 119 -9.18 -3.57 -8.34
CA ILE A 119 -9.83 -2.26 -8.19
C ILE A 119 -9.96 -1.55 -9.55
N GLU A 120 -8.87 -1.49 -10.32
CA GLU A 120 -8.87 -0.83 -11.64
C GLU A 120 -9.82 -1.51 -12.64
N ARG A 121 -9.87 -2.85 -12.61
CA ARG A 121 -10.84 -3.60 -13.43
C ARG A 121 -12.28 -3.22 -13.09
N ALA A 122 -12.66 -3.22 -11.81
CA ALA A 122 -14.03 -2.88 -11.42
C ALA A 122 -14.40 -1.43 -11.71
N LYS A 123 -13.48 -0.47 -11.49
CA LYS A 123 -13.70 0.93 -11.89
C LYS A 123 -13.94 1.08 -13.39
N THR A 124 -13.19 0.32 -14.21
CA THR A 124 -13.39 0.31 -15.67
C THR A 124 -14.78 -0.18 -16.03
N VAL A 125 -15.27 -1.23 -15.36
CA VAL A 125 -16.63 -1.74 -15.57
C VAL A 125 -17.68 -0.71 -15.14
N LEU A 126 -17.54 -0.11 -13.96
CA LEU A 126 -18.43 0.97 -13.48
C LEU A 126 -18.54 2.12 -14.49
N THR A 127 -17.40 2.59 -14.99
CA THR A 127 -17.33 3.68 -15.97
C THR A 127 -18.09 3.33 -17.25
N ARG A 128 -17.97 2.09 -17.74
CA ARG A 128 -18.70 1.62 -18.92
C ARG A 128 -20.20 1.52 -18.66
N LEU A 129 -20.61 1.01 -17.50
CA LEU A 129 -22.02 0.92 -17.12
C LEU A 129 -22.67 2.30 -17.03
N ASP A 130 -21.98 3.28 -16.45
CA ASP A 130 -22.47 4.65 -16.35
C ASP A 130 -22.59 5.32 -17.72
N ALA A 131 -21.60 5.12 -18.61
CA ALA A 131 -21.69 5.59 -19.98
C ALA A 131 -22.91 5.01 -20.72
N LEU A 132 -23.17 3.70 -20.57
CA LEU A 132 -24.35 3.04 -21.16
C LEU A 132 -25.67 3.59 -20.59
N ARG A 133 -25.74 3.79 -19.27
CA ARG A 133 -26.92 4.38 -18.60
C ARG A 133 -27.20 5.80 -19.09
N LEU A 134 -26.16 6.60 -19.32
CA LEU A 134 -26.30 7.95 -19.85
C LEU A 134 -26.77 7.94 -21.30
N GLN A 135 -26.24 7.05 -22.14
CA GLN A 135 -26.69 6.92 -23.53
C GLN A 135 -28.17 6.51 -23.62
N GLN A 136 -28.62 5.57 -22.79
CA GLN A 136 -30.01 5.14 -22.74
C GLN A 136 -30.98 6.26 -22.32
N LYS A 137 -30.54 7.20 -21.49
CA LYS A 137 -31.35 8.38 -21.10
C LYS A 137 -31.44 9.45 -22.18
N VAL A 138 -30.49 9.47 -23.12
CA VAL A 138 -30.38 10.53 -24.15
C VAL A 138 -31.11 10.18 -25.44
N VAL A 139 -31.51 8.91 -25.68
CA VAL A 139 -32.35 8.55 -26.84
C VAL A 139 -33.78 9.05 -26.59
N PRO A 140 -34.22 10.18 -27.18
CA PRO A 140 -35.61 10.59 -27.08
C PRO A 140 -36.40 9.63 -27.96
N THR A 141 -37.54 9.18 -27.47
CA THR A 141 -38.53 8.47 -28.25
C THR A 141 -39.07 9.43 -29.32
N GLU A 142 -38.35 9.60 -30.43
CA GLU A 142 -38.94 10.14 -31.65
C GLU A 142 -39.86 9.05 -32.21
N LEU A 143 -41.12 9.12 -31.76
CA LEU A 143 -42.24 8.42 -32.37
C LEU A 143 -42.22 8.71 -33.89
N PRO A 144 -42.29 7.69 -34.76
CA PRO A 144 -42.56 7.94 -36.16
C PRO A 144 -43.94 8.59 -36.23
N THR A 145 -44.00 9.85 -36.67
CA THR A 145 -45.26 10.50 -37.00
C THR A 145 -45.76 9.85 -38.28
N ALA A 146 -46.38 8.68 -38.15
CA ALA A 146 -47.30 8.16 -39.12
C ALA A 146 -48.61 8.92 -38.94
N LEU A 147 -48.76 10.00 -39.71
CA LEU A 147 -50.07 10.51 -40.08
C LEU A 147 -50.09 10.54 -41.61
N GLY A 148 -50.42 9.39 -42.17
CA GLY A 148 -51.25 9.41 -43.35
C GLY A 148 -52.61 9.95 -42.94
N ASP A 149 -53.05 11.02 -43.60
CA ASP A 149 -54.45 11.15 -43.97
C ASP A 149 -54.59 12.23 -45.05
N ARG A 150 -55.10 11.75 -46.20
CA ARG A 150 -55.69 12.45 -47.37
C ARG A 150 -54.79 12.89 -48.50
#